data_AF-A0A8C5NR18-F1
#
_entry.id   AF-A0A8C5NR18-F1
#
_cell.length_a   1.000
_cell.length_b   1.000
_cell.length_c   1.000
_cell.angle_alpha   90.00
_cell.angle_beta   90.00
_cell.angle_gamma   90.00
#
_symmetry.space_group_name_H-M   'P 1'
#
loop_
_entity.id
_entity.type
_entity.pdbx_description
1 polymer ?
#
loop_
_entity_poly.entity_id
_entity_poly.type
_entity_poly.pdbx_seq_one_letter_code
_entity_poly.pdbx_strand_id
1 'polypeptide(L)'
;MVAHRDNLYVMRNGPYDDFLRCVIDCFNLTSRQWSALPGQFMNSKGALFTAIVRGDTIYTVNKMLTLLYSVEEETWKQKKERAGFPRSGSLQTFLLRLPRRDHDIAT
;
A
#
# COMPACT_ATOMS: atom_id res chain seq x y z
N MET A 1 6.02 -2.56 -5.03
CA MET A 1 5.64 -1.36 -5.81
C MET A 1 4.13 -1.32 -5.91
N VAL A 2 3.52 -0.15 -5.73
CA VAL A 2 2.06 0.02 -5.81
C VAL A 2 1.74 1.29 -6.58
N ALA A 3 0.75 1.23 -7.48
CA ALA A 3 0.36 2.37 -8.32
C ALA A 3 -0.90 3.05 -7.77
N HIS A 4 -0.95 4.37 -7.83
CA HIS A 4 -2.16 5.16 -7.59
C HIS A 4 -2.09 6.47 -8.35
N ARG A 5 -3.15 6.77 -9.13
CA ARG A 5 -3.23 7.94 -10.00
C ARG A 5 -1.99 8.05 -10.91
N ASP A 6 -1.24 9.13 -10.77
CA ASP A 6 -0.08 9.46 -11.58
C ASP A 6 1.25 9.01 -10.95
N ASN A 7 1.19 8.18 -9.91
CA ASN A 7 2.35 7.83 -9.08
C ASN A 7 2.55 6.32 -8.92
N LEU A 8 3.82 5.90 -8.93
CA LEU A 8 4.27 4.56 -8.53
C LEU A 8 5.07 4.66 -7.25
N TYR A 9 4.62 3.98 -6.19
CA TYR A 9 5.28 3.98 -4.89
C TYR A 9 6.10 2.71 -4.69
N VAL A 10 7.32 2.86 -4.18
CA VAL A 10 8.24 1.77 -3.83
C VAL A 10 8.62 1.90 -2.36
N MET A 11 8.18 0.95 -1.53
CA MET A 11 8.68 0.83 -0.16
C MET A 11 10.05 0.18 -0.17
N ARG A 12 11.00 0.76 0.54
CA ARG A 12 12.31 0.17 0.83
C ARG A 12 12.54 0.17 2.33
N ASN A 13 13.38 -0.74 2.82
CA ASN A 13 13.88 -0.63 4.18
C ASN A 13 14.69 0.66 4.34
N GLY A 14 14.73 1.16 5.57
CA GLY A 14 15.61 2.25 5.96
C GLY A 14 17.07 1.92 5.64
N PRO A 15 17.92 2.95 5.48
CA PRO A 15 19.33 2.75 5.21
C PRO A 15 20.03 2.08 6.40
N TYR A 16 21.10 1.33 6.13
CA TYR A 16 21.96 0.68 7.14
C TYR A 16 21.16 -0.22 8.10
N ASP A 17 21.35 -0.03 9.41
CA ASP A 17 20.80 -0.85 10.48
C ASP A 17 19.35 -0.47 10.85
N ASP A 18 18.74 0.53 10.19
CA ASP A 18 17.35 0.96 10.46
C ASP A 18 16.31 0.15 9.65
N PHE A 19 16.45 -1.17 9.66
CA PHE A 19 15.54 -2.10 8.95
C PHE A 19 14.12 -2.13 9.54
N LEU A 20 13.93 -1.55 10.73
CA LEU A 20 12.63 -1.39 11.37
C LEU A 20 11.83 -0.22 10.80
N ARG A 21 12.47 0.65 10.02
CA ARG A 21 11.81 1.72 9.29
C ARG A 21 11.79 1.42 7.80
N CYS A 22 10.84 2.04 7.13
CA CYS A 22 10.74 2.08 5.69
C CYS A 22 10.77 3.53 5.22
N VAL A 23 11.39 3.70 4.06
CA VAL A 23 11.23 4.87 3.20
C VAL A 23 10.32 4.50 2.04
N ILE A 24 9.61 5.46 1.50
CA ILE A 24 8.77 5.27 0.33
C ILE A 24 9.29 6.22 -0.75
N ASP A 25 9.75 5.68 -1.86
CA ASP A 25 10.04 6.50 -3.04
C ASP A 25 8.80 6.54 -3.93
N CYS A 26 8.60 7.66 -4.61
CA CYS A 26 7.52 7.90 -5.55
C CYS A 26 8.12 8.22 -6.91
N PHE A 27 7.71 7.48 -7.93
CA PHE A 27 7.94 7.86 -9.32
C PHE A 27 6.65 8.47 -9.88
N ASN A 28 6.72 9.74 -10.27
CA ASN A 28 5.61 10.42 -10.91
C ASN A 28 5.67 10.21 -12.44
N LEU A 29 4.60 9.67 -13.02
CA LEU A 29 4.54 9.25 -14.42
C LEU A 29 4.57 10.45 -15.38
N THR A 30 3.92 11.57 -15.03
CA THR A 30 3.89 12.78 -15.85
C THR A 30 5.26 13.45 -15.91
N SER A 31 5.88 13.72 -14.76
CA SER A 31 7.19 14.40 -14.69
C SER A 31 8.37 13.47 -14.97
N ARG A 32 8.16 12.14 -14.89
CA ARG A 32 9.19 11.10 -15.01
C ARG A 32 10.31 11.25 -14.00
N GLN A 33 10.00 11.74 -12.81
CA GLN A 33 10.96 11.96 -11.73
C GLN A 33 10.67 11.06 -10.53
N TRP A 34 11.75 10.68 -9.86
CA TRP A 34 11.71 10.07 -8.54
C TRP A 34 11.76 11.15 -7.46
N SER A 35 10.96 10.98 -6.41
CA SER A 35 11.04 11.72 -5.16
C SER A 35 10.95 10.76 -3.97
N ALA A 36 11.39 11.21 -2.80
CA ALA A 36 11.16 10.49 -1.55
C ALA A 36 9.92 11.07 -0.87
N LEU A 37 8.97 10.22 -0.46
CA LEU A 37 7.86 10.65 0.36
C LEU A 37 8.37 11.07 1.75
N PRO A 38 7.99 12.26 2.25
CA PRO A 38 8.28 12.65 3.62
C PRO A 38 7.54 11.73 4.60
N GLY A 39 8.26 11.31 5.65
CA GLY A 39 7.69 10.52 6.74
C GLY A 39 8.62 9.41 7.23
N GLN A 40 8.32 8.90 8.43
CA GLN A 40 8.93 7.66 8.94
C GLN A 40 7.85 6.59 8.99
N PHE A 41 7.97 5.57 8.13
CA PHE A 41 7.00 4.49 8.08
C PHE A 41 7.54 3.29 8.85
N MET A 42 6.83 2.85 9.88
CA MET A 42 7.29 1.70 10.68
C MET A 42 7.08 0.40 9.91
N ASN A 43 8.15 -0.35 9.70
CA ASN A 43 8.09 -1.71 9.16
C ASN A 43 7.94 -2.77 10.27
N SER A 44 7.40 -2.37 11.41
CA SER A 44 7.24 -3.31 12.53
C SER A 44 6.39 -4.49 12.06
N LYS A 45 6.90 -5.70 12.31
CA LYS A 45 6.25 -6.97 11.93
C LYS A 45 6.13 -7.21 10.41
N GLY A 46 6.77 -6.40 9.55
CA GLY A 46 6.90 -6.63 8.12
C GLY A 46 5.70 -6.20 7.26
N ALA A 47 4.87 -5.26 7.73
CA ALA A 47 3.60 -4.93 7.07
C ALA A 47 3.78 -4.23 5.73
N LEU A 48 4.83 -3.41 5.60
CA LEU A 48 5.00 -2.49 4.49
C LEU A 48 5.57 -3.12 3.22
N PHE A 49 5.94 -4.40 3.24
CA PHE A 49 6.54 -5.08 2.09
C PHE A 49 5.54 -5.44 0.97
N THR A 50 4.29 -5.72 1.33
CA THR A 50 3.22 -6.00 0.36
C THR A 50 2.13 -4.97 0.51
N ALA A 51 1.79 -4.27 -0.57
CA ALA A 51 0.76 -3.25 -0.56
C ALA A 51 -0.16 -3.29 -1.78
N ILE A 52 -1.42 -2.92 -1.58
CA ILE A 52 -2.42 -2.74 -2.63
C ILE A 52 -3.22 -1.47 -2.39
N VAL A 53 -3.65 -0.83 -3.48
CA VAL A 53 -4.50 0.36 -3.47
C VAL A 53 -5.94 -0.02 -3.82
N ARG A 54 -6.90 0.51 -3.07
CA ARG A 54 -8.33 0.49 -3.40
C ARG A 54 -8.90 1.89 -3.17
N GLY A 55 -9.32 2.54 -4.26
CA GLY A 55 -9.66 3.97 -4.22
C GLY A 55 -8.41 4.75 -3.77
N ASP A 56 -8.56 5.55 -2.71
CA ASP A 56 -7.46 6.32 -2.11
C ASP A 56 -6.91 5.69 -0.82
N THR A 57 -7.22 4.43 -0.58
CA THR A 57 -6.73 3.69 0.59
C THR A 57 -5.72 2.65 0.16
N ILE A 58 -4.57 2.66 0.82
CA ILE A 58 -3.55 1.63 0.70
C ILE A 58 -3.69 0.67 1.85
N TYR A 59 -3.56 -0.61 1.54
CA TYR A 59 -3.53 -1.72 2.47
C TYR A 59 -2.15 -2.32 2.41
N THR A 60 -1.45 -2.35 3.53
CA THR A 60 -0.21 -3.11 3.66
C THR A 60 -0.50 -4.33 4.51
N VAL A 61 -0.15 -5.52 4.02
CA VAL A 61 -0.68 -6.78 4.57
C VAL A 61 0.48 -7.71 4.92
N ASN A 62 0.46 -8.27 6.13
CA ASN A 62 1.32 -9.38 6.53
C ASN A 62 0.56 -10.38 7.42
N LYS A 63 1.29 -11.37 7.95
CA LYS A 63 0.77 -12.41 8.86
C LYS A 63 0.15 -11.88 10.15
N MET A 64 0.79 -10.88 10.76
CA MET A 64 0.45 -10.32 12.06
C MET A 64 -0.61 -9.22 12.00
N LEU A 65 -0.55 -8.36 10.98
CA LEU A 65 -1.35 -7.14 10.90
C LEU A 65 -1.54 -6.66 9.46
N THR A 66 -2.61 -5.88 9.27
CA THR A 66 -2.87 -5.10 8.07
C THR A 66 -2.93 -3.61 8.45
N LEU A 67 -2.06 -2.76 7.90
CA LEU A 67 -2.13 -1.30 8.09
C LEU A 67 -2.86 -0.66 6.92
N LEU A 68 -3.66 0.35 7.23
CA LEU A 68 -4.34 1.15 6.23
C LEU A 68 -3.80 2.57 6.24
N TYR A 69 -3.55 3.10 5.04
CA TYR A 69 -3.15 4.47 4.83
C TYR A 69 -4.12 5.17 3.87
N SER A 70 -4.37 6.46 4.07
CA SER A 70 -4.89 7.33 3.00
C SER A 70 -3.74 7.91 2.22
N VAL A 71 -3.89 7.99 0.90
CA VAL A 71 -3.02 8.80 0.05
C VAL A 71 -3.44 10.26 0.19
N GLU A 72 -2.57 11.07 0.77
CA GLU A 72 -2.72 12.53 0.82
C GLU A 72 -1.79 13.16 -0.24
N GLU A 73 -1.85 14.49 -0.41
CA GLU A 73 -1.11 15.19 -1.47
C GLU A 73 0.41 14.93 -1.40
N GLU A 74 0.96 14.89 -0.19
CA GLU A 74 2.42 14.79 0.01
C GLU A 74 2.87 13.50 0.69
N THR A 75 1.97 12.73 1.31
CA THR A 75 2.37 11.56 2.11
C THR A 75 1.25 10.54 2.27
N TRP A 76 1.57 9.45 2.96
CA TRP A 76 0.61 8.44 3.36
C TRP A 76 0.28 8.59 4.83
N LYS A 77 -0.99 8.83 5.13
CA LYS A 77 -1.46 9.00 6.51
C LYS A 77 -2.05 7.72 7.04
N GLN A 78 -1.51 7.21 8.15
CA GLN A 78 -2.03 6.02 8.80
C GLN A 78 -3.46 6.26 9.30
N LYS A 79 -4.37 5.32 8.99
CA LYS A 79 -5.78 5.38 9.39
C LYS A 79 -6.09 4.42 10.53
N LYS A 80 -5.81 3.14 10.34
CA LYS A 80 -6.19 2.08 11.28
C LYS A 80 -5.40 0.81 11.06
N GLU A 81 -5.25 0.04 12.14
CA GLU A 81 -4.76 -1.33 12.07
C GLU A 81 -5.94 -2.31 11.97
N ARG A 82 -5.66 -3.46 11.35
CA ARG A 82 -6.57 -4.57 11.19
C ARG A 82 -5.81 -5.88 11.40
N ALA A 83 -6.55 -6.96 11.64
CA ALA A 83 -5.96 -8.29 11.76
C ALA A 83 -5.12 -8.63 10.51
N GLY A 84 -3.99 -9.32 10.73
CA GLY A 84 -3.19 -9.87 9.66
C GLY A 84 -3.88 -11.04 8.98
N PHE A 85 -3.29 -11.50 7.88
CA PHE A 85 -3.75 -12.68 7.15
C PHE A 85 -2.83 -13.87 7.47
N PRO A 86 -3.31 -14.94 8.13
CA PRO A 86 -2.45 -15.92 8.80
C PRO A 86 -1.65 -16.85 7.87
N ARG A 87 -1.66 -16.63 6.55
CA ARG A 87 -0.88 -17.43 5.60
C ARG A 87 0.54 -16.91 5.48
N SER A 88 1.50 -17.82 5.65
CA SER A 88 2.93 -17.58 5.45
C SER A 88 3.28 -17.56 3.95
N GLY A 89 4.26 -16.75 3.54
CA GLY A 89 4.80 -16.73 2.19
C GLY A 89 4.64 -15.39 1.46
N SER A 90 5.11 -15.33 0.22
CA SER A 90 4.92 -14.15 -0.66
C SER A 90 3.43 -13.93 -0.89
N LEU A 91 2.91 -12.79 -0.43
CA LEU A 91 1.54 -12.40 -0.65
C LEU A 91 1.45 -11.65 -1.99
N GLN A 92 0.74 -12.22 -2.95
CA GLN A 92 0.31 -11.47 -4.14
C GLN A 92 -1.11 -10.98 -3.92
N THR A 93 -1.34 -9.70 -4.19
CA THR A 93 -2.65 -9.08 -4.05
C THR A 93 -3.05 -8.52 -5.41
N PHE A 94 -4.32 -8.68 -5.76
CA PHE A 94 -4.89 -8.13 -7.00
C PHE A 94 -6.30 -7.65 -6.72
N LEU A 95 -6.76 -6.69 -7.52
CA LEU A 95 -8.14 -6.23 -7.48
C LEU A 95 -8.97 -7.05 -8.49
N LEU A 96 -9.87 -7.89 -7.98
CA LEU A 96 -10.84 -8.58 -8.83
C LEU A 96 -12.12 -7.74 -8.94
N ARG A 97 -12.41 -7.23 -10.14
CA ARG A 97 -13.73 -6.64 -10.43
C ARG A 97 -14.65 -7.74 -10.92
N LEU A 98 -15.62 -8.10 -10.11
CA LEU A 98 -16.69 -9.01 -10.53
C LEU A 98 -17.69 -8.25 -11.43
N PRO A 99 -18.26 -8.90 -12.45
CA PRO A 99 -19.35 -8.31 -13.23
C PRO A 99 -20.53 -8.01 -12.30
N ARG A 100 -21.25 -6.92 -12.57
CA ARG A 100 -22.53 -6.66 -11.91
C ARG A 100 -23.47 -7.81 -12.31
N ARG A 101 -24.16 -8.41 -11.35
CA ARG A 101 -25.25 -9.34 -11.69
C ARG A 101 -26.39 -8.48 -12.21
N ASP A 102 -26.83 -8.72 -13.44
CA ASP A 102 -28.04 -8.13 -14.01
C ASP A 102 -29.29 -8.74 -13.35
N HIS A 103 -29.49 -8.49 -12.05
CA HIS A 103 -30.68 -8.91 -11.33
C HIS A 103 -31.56 -7.77 -10.82
N ASP A 104 -31.26 -6.52 -11.20
CA ASP A 104 -32.09 -5.36 -10.82
C ASP A 104 -32.76 -4.68 -12.04
N ILE A 105 -32.98 -5.40 -13.15
CA ILE A 105 -33.91 -4.99 -14.22
C ILE A 105 -35.06 -6.00 -14.28
N ALA A 106 -35.87 -6.05 -13.22
CA ALA A 106 -37.27 -6.47 -13.24
C ALA A 106 -37.85 -6.44 -11.82
N THR A 107 -38.22 -5.27 -11.31
CA THR A 107 -39.48 -5.06 -10.57
C THR A 107 -39.81 -3.58 -10.48
#